data_AF-A0A6G7X381-F1
#
_entry.id   AF-A0A6G7X381-F1
#
_cell.length_a   1.000
_cell.length_b   1.000
_cell.length_c   1.000
_cell.angle_alpha   90.00
_cell.angle_beta   90.00
_cell.angle_gamma   90.00
#
_symmetry.space_group_name_H-M   'P 1'
#
loop_
_entity.id
_entity.type
_entity.pdbx_description
1 polymer ?
#
loop_
_entity_poly.entity_id
_entity_poly.type
_entity_poly.pdbx_seq_one_letter_code
_entity_poly.pdbx_strand_id
1 'polypeptide(L)'
;MDIPKPLRVVSIVLIVLGVIRLVAGALGLIGLRGFFDENPNLITQLIIENFIAGPLILISGLLLLKGKALGRFLLILAVAGSWIASFVISKELGIGTLVIFGVLIAILFLEDNIKLYFSNKD
;
A
#
# COMPACT_ATOMS: atom_id res chain seq x y z
N MET A 1 -1.12 7.86 -24.26
CA MET A 1 -1.02 8.89 -23.21
C MET A 1 0.26 8.64 -22.45
N ASP A 2 1.17 9.60 -22.43
CA ASP A 2 2.36 9.51 -21.59
C ASP A 2 1.98 9.74 -20.12
N ILE A 3 2.37 8.79 -19.28
CA ILE A 3 2.15 8.88 -17.83
C ILE A 3 3.06 9.99 -17.30
N PRO A 4 2.56 10.92 -16.49
CA PRO A 4 3.38 11.90 -15.80
C PRO A 4 4.56 11.24 -15.08
N LYS A 5 5.75 11.81 -15.21
CA LYS A 5 6.98 11.29 -14.58
C LYS A 5 6.81 11.05 -13.06
N PRO A 6 6.15 11.92 -12.27
CA PRO A 6 5.97 11.70 -10.83
C PRO A 6 5.09 10.48 -10.54
N LEU A 7 3.94 10.36 -11.21
CA LEU A 7 3.04 9.22 -11.09
C LEU A 7 3.75 7.91 -11.44
N ARG A 8 4.60 7.91 -12.47
CA ARG A 8 5.39 6.73 -12.86
C ARG A 8 6.36 6.30 -11.75
N VAL A 9 7.07 7.25 -11.13
CA VAL A 9 7.99 6.97 -10.02
C VAL A 9 7.23 6.39 -8.82
N VAL A 10 6.13 7.03 -8.41
CA VAL A 10 5.29 6.52 -7.30
C VAL A 10 4.78 5.11 -7.59
N SER A 11 4.33 4.85 -8.81
CA SER A 11 3.82 3.54 -9.20
C SER A 11 4.89 2.46 -9.13
N ILE A 12 6.12 2.76 -9.58
CA ILE A 12 7.26 1.84 -9.48
C ILE A 12 7.60 1.55 -8.01
N VAL A 13 7.64 2.58 -7.17
CA VAL A 13 7.89 2.43 -5.72
C VAL A 13 6.83 1.53 -5.09
N LEU A 14 5.55 1.70 -5.42
CA LEU A 14 4.47 0.84 -4.93
C LEU A 14 4.63 -0.62 -5.37
N ILE A 15 5.05 -0.87 -6.61
CA ILE A 15 5.31 -2.23 -7.10
C ILE A 15 6.44 -2.88 -6.29
N VAL A 16 7.56 -2.17 -6.12
CA VAL A 16 8.71 -2.66 -5.36
C VAL A 16 8.33 -2.94 -3.91
N LEU A 17 7.60 -2.02 -3.26
CA LEU A 17 7.09 -2.21 -1.89
C LEU A 17 6.16 -3.42 -1.78
N GLY A 18 5.27 -3.61 -2.75
CA GLY A 18 4.37 -4.76 -2.80
C GLY A 18 5.12 -6.09 -2.89
N VAL A 19 6.16 -6.17 -3.71
CA VAL A 19 7.04 -7.35 -3.81
C VAL A 19 7.76 -7.60 -2.48
N ILE A 20 8.36 -6.55 -1.89
CA ILE A 20 9.08 -6.67 -0.61
C ILE A 20 8.15 -7.21 0.48
N ARG A 21 6.90 -6.71 0.57
CA ARG A 21 5.92 -7.22 1.54
C ARG A 21 5.59 -8.69 1.34
N LEU A 22 5.41 -9.14 0.10
CA LEU A 22 5.17 -10.55 -0.19
C LEU A 22 6.33 -11.44 0.26
N VAL A 23 7.56 -11.01 -0.03
CA VAL A 23 8.78 -11.73 0.42
C VAL A 23 8.88 -11.72 1.94
N ALA A 24 8.64 -10.59 2.59
CA ALA A 24 8.67 -10.47 4.05
C ALA A 24 7.59 -11.36 4.72
N GLY A 25 6.39 -11.41 4.16
CA GLY A 25 5.33 -12.31 4.60
C GLY A 25 5.72 -13.78 4.48
N ALA A 26 6.30 -14.17 3.34
CA ALA A 26 6.76 -15.54 3.12
C ALA A 26 7.88 -15.95 4.11
N LEU A 27 8.86 -15.07 4.31
CA LEU A 27 9.92 -15.29 5.29
C LEU A 27 9.39 -15.32 6.73
N GLY A 28 8.41 -14.46 7.06
CA GLY A 28 7.74 -14.44 8.36
C GLY A 28 6.99 -15.72 8.67
N LEU A 29 6.30 -16.31 7.68
CA LEU A 29 5.61 -17.60 7.87
C LEU A 29 6.58 -18.75 8.18
N ILE A 30 7.77 -18.72 7.59
CA ILE A 30 8.80 -19.74 7.80
C ILE A 30 9.54 -19.51 9.13
N GLY A 31 9.93 -18.26 9.41
CA GLY A 31 10.78 -17.91 10.54
C GLY A 31 10.06 -17.83 11.89
N LEU A 32 8.76 -17.55 11.90
CA LEU A 32 7.97 -17.38 13.13
C LEU A 32 7.07 -18.59 13.43
N ARG A 33 7.25 -19.71 12.73
CA ARG A 33 6.38 -20.89 12.83
C ARG A 33 6.18 -21.39 14.26
N GLY A 34 7.21 -21.34 15.11
CA GLY A 34 7.11 -21.73 16.53
C GLY A 34 6.43 -20.71 17.45
N PHE A 35 6.41 -19.42 17.08
CA PHE A 35 5.79 -18.35 17.87
C PHE A 35 4.28 -18.22 17.62
N PHE A 36 3.78 -18.82 16.55
CA PHE A 36 2.39 -18.72 16.15
C PHE A 36 1.44 -19.59 16.96
N ASP A 37 1.92 -20.72 17.46
CA ASP A 37 1.14 -21.56 18.38
C ASP A 37 0.89 -20.84 19.71
N GLU A 38 1.82 -19.99 20.13
CA GLU A 38 1.69 -19.18 21.35
C GLU A 38 0.89 -17.89 21.13
N ASN A 39 0.89 -17.34 19.90
CA ASN A 39 0.26 -16.06 19.57
C ASN A 39 -0.42 -16.09 18.19
N PRO A 40 -1.65 -16.63 18.08
CA PRO A 40 -2.37 -16.76 16.80
C PRO A 40 -2.71 -15.39 16.16
N ASN A 41 -2.77 -14.34 16.98
CA ASN A 41 -3.01 -12.97 16.52
C ASN A 41 -1.86 -12.46 15.62
N LEU A 42 -0.61 -12.86 15.89
CA LEU A 42 0.54 -12.49 15.07
C LEU A 42 0.50 -13.11 13.67
N ILE A 43 0.02 -14.35 13.55
CA ILE A 43 -0.23 -14.98 12.23
C ILE A 43 -1.23 -14.16 11.43
N THR A 44 -2.31 -13.75 12.09
CA THR A 44 -3.42 -13.06 11.44
C THR A 44 -2.97 -11.70 10.94
N GLN A 45 -2.21 -10.98 11.77
CA GLN A 45 -1.59 -9.71 11.38
C GLN A 45 -0.60 -9.90 10.21
N LEU A 46 0.30 -10.88 10.29
CA LEU A 46 1.27 -11.15 9.23
C LEU A 46 0.58 -11.44 7.89
N ILE A 47 -0.48 -12.24 7.90
CA ILE A 47 -1.28 -12.57 6.71
C ILE A 47 -1.94 -11.31 6.14
N ILE A 48 -2.62 -10.52 6.98
CA ILE A 48 -3.33 -9.33 6.48
C ILE A 48 -2.35 -8.28 5.94
N GLU A 49 -1.29 -7.96 6.68
CA GLU A 49 -0.35 -6.90 6.31
C GLU A 49 0.49 -7.23 5.08
N ASN A 50 0.86 -8.52 4.91
CA ASN A 50 1.77 -8.93 3.85
C ASN A 50 1.06 -9.62 2.68
N PHE A 51 0.14 -10.55 2.95
CA PHE A 51 -0.52 -11.35 1.92
C PHE A 51 -1.83 -10.76 1.41
N ILE A 52 -2.45 -9.81 2.12
CA ILE A 52 -3.62 -9.08 1.61
C ILE A 52 -3.19 -7.69 1.14
N ALA A 53 -2.60 -6.87 2.01
CA ALA A 53 -2.21 -5.52 1.64
C ALA A 53 -1.04 -5.48 0.64
N GLY A 54 -0.07 -6.40 0.71
CA GLY A 54 1.04 -6.49 -0.24
C GLY A 54 0.59 -6.63 -1.70
N PRO A 55 -0.22 -7.64 -2.06
CA PRO A 55 -0.81 -7.75 -3.39
C PRO A 55 -1.63 -6.55 -3.82
N LEU A 56 -2.44 -5.97 -2.92
CA LEU A 56 -3.26 -4.81 -3.26
C LEU A 56 -2.40 -3.59 -3.59
N ILE A 57 -1.32 -3.35 -2.85
CA ILE A 57 -0.33 -2.29 -3.14
C ILE A 57 0.36 -2.55 -4.47
N LEU A 58 0.75 -3.79 -4.75
CA LEU A 58 1.38 -4.18 -6.02
C LEU A 58 0.44 -3.95 -7.21
N ILE A 59 -0.79 -4.46 -7.12
CA ILE A 59 -1.82 -4.30 -8.15
C ILE A 59 -2.16 -2.82 -8.34
N SER A 60 -2.24 -2.05 -7.25
CA SER A 60 -2.41 -0.59 -7.30
C SER A 60 -1.31 0.07 -8.13
N GLY A 61 -0.03 -0.19 -7.83
CA GLY A 61 1.09 0.35 -8.60
C GLY A 61 1.04 -0.03 -10.09
N LEU A 62 0.69 -1.28 -10.41
CA LEU A 62 0.51 -1.72 -11.80
C LEU A 62 -0.64 -1.00 -12.52
N LEU A 63 -1.75 -0.73 -11.81
CA LEU A 63 -2.89 0.00 -12.38
C LEU A 63 -2.58 1.48 -12.58
N LEU A 64 -1.83 2.10 -11.67
CA LEU A 64 -1.36 3.48 -11.79
C LEU A 64 -0.39 3.64 -12.97
N LEU A 65 0.49 2.66 -13.22
CA LEU A 65 1.30 2.59 -14.45
C LEU A 65 0.45 2.46 -15.71
N LYS A 66 -0.76 1.91 -15.63
CA LYS A 66 -1.70 1.88 -16.76
C LYS A 66 -2.57 3.14 -16.86
N GLY A 67 -2.32 4.15 -16.01
CA GLY A 67 -3.13 5.37 -15.93
C GLY A 67 -4.55 5.12 -15.40
N LYS A 68 -4.82 3.98 -14.75
CA LYS A 68 -6.15 3.63 -14.26
C LYS A 68 -6.37 4.23 -12.86
N ALA A 69 -7.39 5.09 -12.74
CA ALA A 69 -7.80 5.68 -11.46
C ALA A 69 -8.14 4.64 -10.39
N LEU A 70 -8.60 3.44 -10.79
CA LEU A 70 -8.88 2.31 -9.90
C LEU A 70 -7.68 1.94 -9.00
N GLY A 71 -6.45 2.15 -9.48
CA GLY A 71 -5.25 1.90 -8.69
C GLY A 71 -5.20 2.72 -7.40
N ARG A 72 -5.75 3.95 -7.40
CA ARG A 72 -5.77 4.82 -6.22
C ARG A 72 -6.72 4.31 -5.14
N PHE A 73 -7.91 3.87 -5.55
CA PHE A 73 -8.89 3.29 -4.63
C PHE A 73 -8.36 2.01 -3.97
N LEU A 74 -7.69 1.15 -4.76
CA LEU A 74 -7.04 -0.04 -4.22
C LEU A 74 -5.92 0.29 -3.23
N LEU A 75 -5.15 1.35 -3.48
CA LEU A 75 -4.14 1.80 -2.53
C LEU A 75 -4.77 2.22 -1.20
N ILE A 76 -5.84 3.02 -1.24
CA ILE A 76 -6.55 3.48 -0.05
C ILE A 76 -7.10 2.28 0.73
N LEU A 77 -7.75 1.33 0.06
CA LEU A 77 -8.28 0.12 0.68
C LEU A 77 -7.18 -0.73 1.32
N ALA A 78 -6.05 -0.91 0.63
CA ALA A 78 -4.91 -1.66 1.15
C ALA A 78 -4.34 -1.03 2.43
N VAL A 79 -4.22 0.30 2.43
CA VAL A 79 -3.64 1.06 3.55
C VAL A 79 -4.60 1.10 4.73
N ALA A 80 -5.87 1.43 4.49
CA ALA A 80 -6.89 1.46 5.53
C ALA A 80 -7.10 0.07 6.14
N GLY A 81 -7.19 -0.97 5.31
CA GLY A 81 -7.33 -2.35 5.78
C GLY A 81 -6.12 -2.83 6.59
N SER A 82 -4.90 -2.53 6.12
CA SER A 82 -3.66 -2.83 6.84
C SER A 82 -3.60 -2.10 8.19
N TRP A 83 -4.03 -0.84 8.24
CA TRP A 83 -4.04 -0.07 9.49
C TRP A 83 -5.09 -0.58 10.48
N ILE A 84 -6.32 -0.85 10.02
CA ILE A 84 -7.38 -1.41 10.87
C ILE A 84 -6.92 -2.76 11.46
N ALA A 85 -6.30 -3.62 10.65
CA ALA A 85 -5.77 -4.89 11.12
C ALA A 85 -4.69 -4.69 12.19
N SER A 86 -3.71 -3.80 11.96
CA SER A 86 -2.69 -3.43 12.95
C SER A 86 -3.31 -2.92 14.26
N PHE A 87 -4.26 -1.98 14.17
CA PHE A 87 -4.90 -1.35 15.33
C PHE A 87 -5.77 -2.31 16.14
N VAL A 88 -6.58 -3.13 15.47
CA VAL A 88 -7.50 -4.08 16.13
C VAL A 88 -6.74 -5.26 16.74
N ILE A 89 -5.70 -5.76 16.06
CA ILE A 89 -5.03 -7.02 16.43
C ILE A 89 -3.87 -6.78 17.41
N SER A 90 -2.99 -5.81 17.11
CA SER A 90 -1.77 -5.60 17.91
C SER A 90 -1.88 -4.46 18.91
N LYS A 91 -2.89 -3.59 18.78
CA LYS A 91 -3.00 -2.30 19.49
C LYS A 91 -1.76 -1.41 19.35
N GLU A 92 -0.80 -1.77 18.50
CA GLU A 92 0.30 -0.91 18.14
C GLU A 92 -0.24 0.13 17.17
N LEU A 93 -0.06 1.39 17.55
CA LEU A 93 -0.28 2.52 16.67
C LEU A 93 0.82 2.48 15.61
N GLY A 94 0.62 1.67 14.56
CA GLY A 94 1.43 1.65 13.35
C GLY A 94 1.32 2.95 12.56
N ILE A 95 1.63 4.08 13.21
CA ILE A 95 1.53 5.45 12.69
C ILE A 95 2.52 5.63 11.54
N GLY A 96 3.70 5.00 11.60
CA GLY A 96 4.71 5.09 10.54
C GLY A 96 4.18 4.65 9.17
N THR A 97 3.46 3.53 9.13
CA THR A 97 2.84 3.00 7.90
C THR A 97 1.76 3.94 7.38
N LEU A 98 0.88 4.45 8.26
CA LEU A 98 -0.14 5.43 7.89
C LEU A 98 0.44 6.73 7.34
N VAL A 99 1.50 7.26 7.96
CA VAL A 99 2.13 8.53 7.56
C VAL A 99 2.75 8.39 6.16
N ILE A 100 3.52 7.33 5.91
CA ILE A 100 4.17 7.10 4.62
C ILE A 100 3.13 6.96 3.50
N PHE A 101 2.08 6.16 3.72
CA PHE A 101 1.05 5.95 2.71
C PHE A 101 0.10 7.16 2.57
N GLY A 102 -0.18 7.87 3.66
CA GLY A 102 -0.96 9.11 3.64
C GLY A 102 -0.27 10.21 2.82
N VAL A 103 1.04 10.37 2.96
CA VAL A 103 1.84 11.29 2.13
C VAL A 103 1.81 10.88 0.67
N LEU A 104 1.96 9.59 0.36
CA LEU A 104 1.88 9.09 -1.02
C LEU A 104 0.51 9.34 -1.66
N ILE A 105 -0.58 9.11 -0.92
CA ILE A 105 -1.95 9.39 -1.38
C ILE A 105 -2.13 10.91 -1.59
N ALA A 106 -1.70 11.75 -0.65
CA ALA A 106 -1.79 13.20 -0.77
C ALA A 106 -1.04 13.73 -2.00
N ILE A 107 0.16 13.21 -2.29
CA ILE A 107 0.93 13.57 -3.49
C ILE A 107 0.16 13.19 -4.77
N LEU A 108 -0.42 11.98 -4.81
CA LEU A 108 -1.19 11.51 -5.96
C LEU A 108 -2.42 12.38 -6.24
N PHE A 109 -3.13 12.82 -5.20
CA PHE A 109 -4.29 13.71 -5.33
C PHE A 109 -3.89 15.16 -5.63
N LEU A 110 -2.77 15.65 -5.08
CA LEU A 110 -2.26 16.98 -5.39
C LEU A 110 -1.89 17.09 -6.88
N GLU A 111 -1.24 16.06 -7.43
CA GLU A 111 -0.88 16.00 -8.85
C GLU A 111 -2.10 16.11 -9.77
N ASP A 112 -3.23 15.51 -9.40
CA ASP A 112 -4.47 15.63 -10.19
C ASP A 112 -5.07 17.01 -10.12
N ASN A 113 -5.15 17.61 -8.93
CA ASN A 113 -5.71 18.94 -8.76
C ASN A 113 -4.88 20.00 -9.50
N ILE A 114 -3.54 19.84 -9.52
CA ILE A 114 -2.65 20.70 -10.30
C ILE A 114 -2.98 20.59 -11.80
N LYS A 115 -3.13 19.37 -12.36
CA LYS A 115 -3.49 19.21 -13.77
C LYS A 115 -4.85 19.80 -14.10
N LEU A 116 -5.84 19.61 -13.23
CA LEU A 116 -7.19 20.13 -13.39
C LEU A 116 -7.20 21.66 -13.39
N TYR A 117 -6.40 22.29 -12.52
CA TYR A 117 -6.25 23.74 -12.45
C TYR A 117 -5.68 24.33 -13.75
N PHE A 118 -4.65 23.71 -14.31
CA PHE A 118 -4.06 24.18 -15.58
C PHE A 118 -4.96 23.91 -16.79
N SER A 119 -5.69 22.79 -16.81
CA SER A 119 -6.64 22.49 -17.90
C SER A 119 -7.85 23.43 -17.95
N ASN A 120 -8.21 24.08 -16.85
CA ASN A 120 -9.36 25.01 -16.79
C ASN A 120 -8.96 26.47 -17.09
N LYS A 121 -7.68 26.76 -17.31
CA LYS A 121 -7.15 28.09 -17.62
C LYS A 121 -6.89 28.33 -19.11
N ASP A 122 -6.91 27.26 -19.91
CA ASP A 122 -6.86 27.29 -21.38
C ASP A 122 -8.29 27.26 -21.96
#